data_AF-A0A3D9L6V9-F1
#
_entry.id   AF-A0A3D9L6V9-F1
#
_cell.length_a   1.000
_cell.length_b   1.000
_cell.length_c   1.000
_cell.angle_alpha   90.00
_cell.angle_beta   90.00
_cell.angle_gamma   90.00
#
_symmetry.space_group_name_H-M   'P 1'
#
loop_
_entity.id
_entity.type
_entity.pdbx_description
1 polymer ?
#
loop_
_entity_poly.entity_id
_entity_poly.type
_entity_poly.pdbx_seq_one_letter_code
_entity_poly.pdbx_strand_id
1 'polypeptide(L)'
;MDFSGILFLLTSLLLAGGLLVFLLRKRKPVIIADEVELLNEKEAAFRKIDHWIKSDKRFLDPALKLDRVARGVHLSEREVSSAINTIACENFNAYINRWRIKEAKCLLTDDSHSHFTVDAIAEMVGFANKVSFYKAFKRVTGTSPTEFRRQVKQAT
;
A
#
# COMPACT_ATOMS: atom_id res chain seq x y z
N MET A 1 24.48 1.38 -66.33
CA MET A 1 23.53 0.81 -65.36
C MET A 1 22.21 0.70 -66.09
N ASP A 2 21.69 -0.50 -66.26
CA ASP A 2 20.45 -0.78 -66.99
C ASP A 2 19.23 -0.54 -66.09
N PHE A 3 18.09 -0.18 -66.71
CA PHE A 3 16.85 0.12 -65.99
C PHE A 3 16.38 -1.04 -65.10
N SER A 4 16.65 -2.28 -65.54
CA SER A 4 16.36 -3.50 -64.78
C SER A 4 17.16 -3.57 -63.47
N GLY A 5 18.46 -3.25 -63.51
CA GLY A 5 19.30 -3.21 -62.31
C GLY A 5 18.87 -2.15 -61.30
N ILE A 6 18.43 -0.98 -61.77
CA ILE A 6 17.91 0.10 -60.90
C ILE A 6 16.59 -0.35 -60.23
N LEU A 7 15.69 -0.98 -60.98
CA LEU A 7 14.40 -1.46 -60.47
C LEU A 7 14.59 -2.58 -59.43
N PHE A 8 15.56 -3.47 -59.62
CA PHE A 8 15.90 -4.52 -58.66
C PHE A 8 16.47 -3.95 -57.34
N LEU A 9 17.31 -2.93 -57.41
CA LEU A 9 17.84 -2.26 -56.21
C LEU A 9 16.74 -1.53 -55.43
N LEU A 10 15.81 -0.87 -56.12
CA LEU A 10 14.70 -0.17 -55.46
C LEU A 10 13.73 -1.15 -54.76
N THR A 11 13.42 -2.28 -55.39
CA THR A 11 12.53 -3.30 -54.81
C THR A 11 13.18 -4.01 -53.62
N SER A 12 14.47 -4.34 -53.69
CA SER A 12 15.21 -4.91 -52.56
C SER A 12 15.35 -3.92 -51.39
N LEU A 13 15.52 -2.62 -51.66
CA LEU A 13 15.53 -1.58 -50.64
C LEU A 13 14.15 -1.40 -49.97
N LEU A 14 13.05 -1.47 -50.73
CA LEU A 14 11.69 -1.43 -50.19
C LEU A 14 11.37 -2.66 -49.33
N LEU A 15 11.78 -3.86 -49.77
CA LEU A 15 11.63 -5.10 -49.00
C LEU A 15 12.49 -5.09 -47.73
N ALA A 16 13.74 -4.64 -47.82
CA ALA A 16 14.64 -4.50 -46.67
C ALA A 16 14.11 -3.45 -45.68
N GLY A 17 13.59 -2.33 -46.17
CA GLY A 17 12.94 -1.31 -45.35
C GLY A 17 11.66 -1.84 -44.68
N GLY A 18 10.83 -2.57 -45.42
CA GLY A 18 9.63 -3.21 -44.88
C GLY A 18 9.94 -4.26 -43.82
N LEU A 19 10.95 -5.11 -44.05
CA LEU A 19 11.44 -6.08 -43.09
C LEU A 19 12.05 -5.39 -41.86
N LEU A 20 12.84 -4.34 -42.04
CA LEU A 20 13.41 -3.56 -40.94
C LEU A 20 12.31 -2.92 -40.09
N VAL A 21 11.30 -2.29 -40.72
CA VAL A 21 10.12 -1.74 -40.03
C VAL A 21 9.34 -2.84 -39.30
N PHE A 22 9.17 -4.01 -39.91
CA PHE A 22 8.51 -5.17 -39.30
C PHE A 22 9.29 -5.71 -38.08
N LEU A 23 10.61 -5.79 -38.16
CA LEU A 23 11.49 -6.23 -37.07
C LEU A 23 11.54 -5.21 -35.93
N LEU A 24 11.54 -3.91 -36.24
CA LEU A 24 11.44 -2.83 -35.24
C LEU A 24 10.06 -2.82 -34.56
N ARG A 25 8.97 -3.08 -35.30
CA ARG A 25 7.61 -3.20 -34.76
C ARG A 25 7.43 -4.40 -33.81
N LYS A 26 8.25 -5.44 -33.93
CA LYS A 26 8.23 -6.61 -33.02
C LYS A 26 9.01 -6.41 -31.70
N ARG A 27 9.70 -5.28 -31.50
CA ARG A 27 10.39 -5.00 -30.23
C ARG A 27 9.62 -4.00 -29.34
N LYS A 28 8.76 -4.57 -28.46
CA LYS A 28 8.20 -4.05 -27.18
C LYS A 28 7.05 -3.01 -27.22
N PRO A 29 5.83 -3.44 -26.84
CA PRO A 29 5.15 -2.80 -25.69
C PRO A 29 4.49 -3.81 -24.71
N VAL A 30 4.81 -5.10 -24.77
CA VAL A 30 4.18 -6.13 -23.91
C VAL A 30 4.55 -5.97 -22.42
N ILE A 31 5.81 -5.64 -22.11
CA ILE A 31 6.31 -5.62 -20.71
C ILE A 31 5.61 -4.57 -19.84
N ILE A 32 5.26 -3.41 -20.41
CA ILE A 32 4.57 -2.34 -19.67
C ILE A 32 3.10 -2.73 -19.40
N ALA A 33 2.46 -3.45 -20.32
CA ALA A 33 1.08 -3.87 -20.15
C ALA A 33 0.93 -4.87 -18.98
N ASP A 34 1.82 -5.86 -18.90
CA ASP A 34 1.80 -6.87 -17.84
C ASP A 34 2.06 -6.26 -16.45
N GLU A 35 2.98 -5.28 -16.36
CA GLU A 35 3.29 -4.60 -15.10
C GLU A 35 2.14 -3.70 -14.63
N VAL A 36 1.48 -3.00 -15.55
CA VAL A 36 0.29 -2.18 -15.27
C VAL A 36 -0.89 -3.06 -14.84
N GLU A 37 -1.10 -4.20 -15.51
CA GLU A 37 -2.15 -5.15 -15.15
C GLU A 37 -1.94 -5.72 -13.74
N LEU A 38 -0.72 -6.17 -13.44
CA LEU A 38 -0.35 -6.66 -12.11
C LEU A 38 -0.54 -5.58 -11.02
N LEU A 39 -0.22 -4.32 -11.32
CA LEU A 39 -0.43 -3.22 -10.39
C LEU A 39 -1.93 -3.00 -10.15
N ASN A 40 -2.76 -3.00 -11.20
CA ASN A 40 -4.21 -2.86 -11.09
C ASN A 40 -4.84 -3.98 -10.25
N GLU A 41 -4.37 -5.22 -10.40
CA GLU A 41 -4.80 -6.35 -9.55
C GLU A 41 -4.45 -6.11 -8.08
N LYS A 42 -3.23 -5.65 -7.79
CA LYS A 42 -2.79 -5.32 -6.43
C LYS A 42 -3.58 -4.17 -5.83
N GLU A 43 -3.91 -3.15 -6.62
CA GLU A 43 -4.78 -2.06 -6.19
C GLU A 43 -6.19 -2.55 -5.87
N ALA A 44 -6.77 -3.41 -6.71
CA ALA A 44 -8.09 -3.98 -6.48
C ALA A 44 -8.11 -4.85 -5.21
N ALA A 45 -7.09 -5.69 -5.01
CA ALA A 45 -6.91 -6.46 -3.78
C ALA A 45 -6.76 -5.53 -2.57
N PHE A 46 -5.91 -4.51 -2.66
CA PHE A 46 -5.69 -3.55 -1.58
C PHE A 46 -6.97 -2.80 -1.20
N ARG A 47 -7.80 -2.38 -2.16
CA ARG A 47 -9.09 -1.72 -1.86
C ARG A 47 -10.01 -2.63 -1.04
N LYS A 48 -10.09 -3.93 -1.38
CA LYS A 48 -10.88 -4.91 -0.61
C LYS A 48 -10.34 -5.07 0.81
N ILE A 49 -9.01 -5.19 0.94
CA ILE A 49 -8.30 -5.30 2.22
C ILE A 49 -8.53 -4.06 3.09
N ASP A 50 -8.32 -2.87 2.54
CA ASP A 50 -8.45 -1.59 3.23
C ASP A 50 -9.89 -1.37 3.70
N HIS A 51 -10.88 -1.65 2.85
CA HIS A 51 -12.29 -1.61 3.22
C HIS A 51 -12.59 -2.57 4.37
N TRP A 52 -12.21 -3.85 4.24
CA TRP A 52 -12.49 -4.85 5.28
C TRP A 52 -11.86 -4.48 6.63
N ILE A 53 -10.60 -4.00 6.63
CA ILE A 53 -9.89 -3.61 7.86
C ILE A 53 -10.55 -2.40 8.53
N LYS A 54 -11.04 -1.43 7.74
CA LYS A 54 -11.64 -0.19 8.26
C LYS A 54 -13.10 -0.37 8.69
N SER A 55 -13.84 -1.22 8.01
CA SER A 55 -15.21 -1.55 8.39
C SER A 55 -15.22 -2.05 9.84
N ASP A 56 -16.16 -1.55 10.64
CA ASP A 56 -16.30 -1.83 12.07
C ASP A 56 -15.03 -1.59 12.90
N LYS A 57 -14.09 -0.79 12.37
CA LYS A 57 -12.76 -0.56 12.96
C LYS A 57 -12.05 -1.85 13.38
N ARG A 58 -12.09 -2.90 12.54
CA ARG A 58 -11.46 -4.21 12.83
C ARG A 58 -9.98 -4.10 13.22
N PHE A 59 -9.27 -3.05 12.77
CA PHE A 59 -7.91 -2.76 13.21
C PHE A 59 -7.75 -2.56 14.72
N LEU A 60 -8.81 -2.27 15.48
CA LEU A 60 -8.78 -2.16 16.95
C LEU A 60 -8.73 -3.52 17.65
N ASP A 61 -9.03 -4.62 16.95
CA ASP A 61 -8.92 -5.96 17.52
C ASP A 61 -7.45 -6.32 17.80
N PRO A 62 -7.04 -6.55 19.06
CA PRO A 62 -5.67 -6.92 19.39
C PRO A 62 -5.26 -8.28 18.81
N ALA A 63 -6.23 -9.17 18.52
CA ALA A 63 -6.00 -10.47 17.90
C ALA A 63 -5.95 -10.41 16.37
N LEU A 64 -6.08 -9.23 15.76
CA LEU A 64 -6.04 -9.09 14.31
C LEU A 64 -4.66 -9.48 13.76
N LYS A 65 -4.66 -10.52 12.92
CA LYS A 65 -3.48 -11.08 12.25
C LYS A 65 -3.73 -11.17 10.75
N LEU A 66 -2.64 -11.33 9.99
CA LEU A 66 -2.65 -11.39 8.53
C LEU A 66 -3.59 -12.49 8.01
N ASP A 67 -3.58 -13.67 8.64
CA ASP A 67 -4.42 -14.82 8.31
C ASP A 67 -5.92 -14.51 8.43
N ARG A 68 -6.30 -13.71 9.44
CA ARG A 68 -7.69 -13.30 9.66
C ARG A 68 -8.16 -12.35 8.56
N VAL A 69 -7.30 -11.44 8.12
CA VAL A 69 -7.60 -10.55 6.99
C VAL A 69 -7.73 -11.35 5.70
N ALA A 70 -6.76 -12.21 5.42
CA ALA A 70 -6.72 -13.09 4.25
C ALA A 70 -8.03 -13.89 4.10
N ARG A 71 -8.47 -14.56 5.18
CA ARG A 71 -9.77 -15.24 5.20
C ARG A 71 -10.95 -14.29 4.99
N GLY A 72 -10.91 -13.12 5.62
CA GLY A 72 -11.98 -12.12 5.56
C GLY A 72 -12.21 -11.52 4.17
N VAL A 73 -11.18 -11.48 3.32
CA VAL A 73 -11.27 -10.96 1.94
C VAL A 73 -11.13 -12.04 0.86
N HIS A 74 -11.10 -13.32 1.26
CA HIS A 74 -10.91 -14.48 0.38
C HIS A 74 -9.65 -14.41 -0.49
N LEU A 75 -8.51 -14.03 0.12
CA LEU A 75 -7.19 -14.00 -0.50
C LEU A 75 -6.21 -14.84 0.32
N SER A 76 -5.06 -15.21 -0.25
CA SER A 76 -3.95 -15.77 0.50
C SER A 76 -3.21 -14.69 1.32
N GLU A 77 -2.53 -15.11 2.38
CA GLU A 77 -1.67 -14.21 3.17
C GLU A 77 -0.58 -13.52 2.33
N ARG A 78 -0.09 -14.21 1.29
CA ARG A 78 0.89 -13.69 0.34
C ARG A 78 0.30 -12.57 -0.50
N GLU A 79 -0.91 -12.75 -1.03
CA GLU A 79 -1.61 -11.72 -1.80
C GLU A 79 -1.90 -10.50 -0.93
N VAL A 80 -2.38 -10.69 0.31
CA VAL A 80 -2.63 -9.58 1.25
C VAL A 80 -1.34 -8.82 1.55
N SER A 81 -0.27 -9.53 1.92
CA SER A 81 1.02 -8.90 2.22
C SER A 81 1.59 -8.18 1.01
N SER A 82 1.51 -8.78 -0.18
CA SER A 82 2.01 -8.18 -1.40
C SER A 82 1.22 -6.95 -1.79
N ALA A 83 -0.12 -6.97 -1.73
CA ALA A 83 -0.95 -5.81 -2.03
C ALA A 83 -0.69 -4.66 -1.06
N ILE A 84 -0.61 -4.92 0.25
CA ILE A 84 -0.28 -3.88 1.24
C ILE A 84 1.12 -3.31 0.99
N ASN A 85 2.11 -4.17 0.76
CA ASN A 85 3.47 -3.72 0.55
C ASN A 85 3.63 -2.88 -0.72
N THR A 86 3.00 -3.30 -1.82
CA THR A 86 3.08 -2.57 -3.09
C THR A 86 2.29 -1.26 -3.05
N ILE A 87 1.08 -1.24 -2.48
CA ILE A 87 0.18 -0.07 -2.58
C ILE A 87 0.36 0.90 -1.41
N ALA A 88 0.57 0.41 -0.18
CA ALA A 88 0.76 1.25 1.00
C ALA A 88 2.23 1.47 1.35
N CYS A 89 3.18 0.87 0.62
CA CYS A 89 4.63 0.94 0.88
C CYS A 89 5.00 0.55 2.32
N GLU A 90 4.25 -0.37 2.92
CA GLU A 90 4.36 -0.76 4.33
C GLU A 90 4.23 -2.28 4.47
N ASN A 91 4.77 -2.84 5.56
CA ASN A 91 4.38 -4.20 5.96
C ASN A 91 3.01 -4.19 6.67
N PHE A 92 2.37 -5.36 6.79
CA PHE A 92 1.06 -5.53 7.41
C PHE A 92 0.97 -4.88 8.81
N ASN A 93 1.95 -5.13 9.67
CA ASN A 93 1.95 -4.59 11.04
C ASN A 93 2.06 -3.06 11.05
N ALA A 94 2.90 -2.48 10.18
CA ALA A 94 3.02 -1.03 10.05
C ALA A 94 1.70 -0.41 9.58
N TYR A 95 1.04 -1.05 8.62
CA TYR A 95 -0.25 -0.64 8.07
C TYR A 95 -1.37 -0.65 9.12
N ILE A 96 -1.52 -1.75 9.88
CA ILE A 96 -2.49 -1.81 10.98
C ILE A 96 -2.18 -0.77 12.06
N ASN A 97 -0.91 -0.68 12.46
CA ASN A 97 -0.50 0.29 13.48
C ASN A 97 -0.78 1.73 13.06
N ARG A 98 -0.65 2.09 11.78
CA ARG A 98 -1.00 3.43 11.30
C ARG A 98 -2.46 3.79 11.60
N TRP A 99 -3.40 2.86 11.39
CA TRP A 99 -4.81 3.07 11.72
C TRP A 99 -5.05 3.12 13.22
N ARG A 100 -4.41 2.23 14.00
CA ARG A 100 -4.48 2.27 15.46
C ARG A 100 -3.95 3.58 16.04
N ILE A 101 -2.82 4.09 15.54
CA ILE A 101 -2.28 5.39 15.96
C ILE A 101 -3.19 6.53 15.54
N LYS A 102 -3.83 6.46 14.36
CA LYS A 102 -4.81 7.46 13.94
C LYS A 102 -5.97 7.55 14.94
N GLU A 103 -6.53 6.43 15.37
CA GLU A 103 -7.57 6.39 16.41
C GLU A 103 -7.03 6.89 17.76
N ALA A 104 -5.83 6.46 18.15
CA ALA A 104 -5.22 6.89 19.41
C ALA A 104 -5.05 8.40 19.49
N LYS A 105 -4.69 9.06 18.37
CA LYS A 105 -4.64 10.52 18.32
C LYS A 105 -6.01 11.13 18.61
N CYS A 106 -7.08 10.62 18.00
CA CYS A 106 -8.45 11.10 18.25
C CYS A 106 -8.81 10.98 19.74
N LEU A 107 -8.55 9.83 20.37
CA LEU A 107 -8.83 9.60 21.79
C LEU A 107 -7.95 10.46 22.72
N LEU A 108 -6.71 10.74 22.33
CA LEU A 108 -5.79 11.57 23.12
C LEU A 108 -6.17 13.05 23.12
N THR A 109 -6.89 13.52 22.09
CA THR A 109 -7.30 14.92 21.93
C THR A 109 -8.75 15.18 22.31
N ASP A 110 -9.51 14.13 22.62
CA ASP A 110 -10.91 14.24 23.03
C ASP A 110 -10.99 14.45 24.55
N ASP A 111 -11.55 15.58 24.97
CA ASP A 111 -11.69 15.93 26.39
C ASP A 111 -12.57 14.94 27.16
N SER A 112 -13.53 14.30 26.50
CA SER A 112 -14.34 13.24 27.12
C SER A 112 -13.51 12.02 27.50
N HIS A 113 -12.36 11.82 26.85
CA HIS A 113 -11.41 10.74 27.11
C HIS A 113 -10.22 11.18 27.97
N SER A 114 -10.21 12.41 28.49
CA SER A 114 -9.10 12.97 29.25
C SER A 114 -8.76 12.23 30.55
N HIS A 115 -9.72 11.49 31.10
CA HIS A 115 -9.59 10.67 32.30
C HIS A 115 -8.86 9.34 32.04
N PHE A 116 -8.75 8.88 30.79
CA PHE A 116 -8.02 7.66 30.46
C PHE A 116 -6.50 7.89 30.47
N THR A 117 -5.76 6.94 31.04
CA THR A 117 -4.31 6.92 30.94
C THR A 117 -3.88 6.66 29.49
N VAL A 118 -2.63 7.03 29.16
CA VAL A 118 -2.07 6.73 27.83
C VAL A 118 -2.02 5.22 27.58
N ASP A 119 -1.75 4.43 28.62
CA ASP A 119 -1.69 2.97 28.55
C ASP A 119 -3.10 2.38 28.31
N ALA A 120 -4.14 2.91 28.95
CA ALA A 120 -5.52 2.51 28.69
C ALA A 120 -5.93 2.81 27.23
N ILE A 121 -5.54 3.96 26.68
CA ILE A 121 -5.77 4.26 25.26
C ILE A 121 -5.02 3.29 24.34
N ALA A 122 -3.80 2.89 24.71
CA ALA A 122 -3.05 1.89 23.95
C ALA A 122 -3.79 0.56 23.85
N GLU A 123 -4.40 0.11 24.96
CA GLU A 123 -5.23 -1.09 24.99
C GLU A 123 -6.50 -0.93 24.16
N MET A 124 -7.22 0.20 24.31
CA MET A 124 -8.42 0.52 23.53
C MET A 124 -8.18 0.52 22.02
N VAL A 125 -6.97 0.93 21.58
CA VAL A 125 -6.58 0.92 20.17
C VAL A 125 -5.89 -0.37 19.72
N GLY A 126 -5.99 -1.43 20.51
CA GLY A 126 -5.61 -2.79 20.11
C GLY A 126 -4.13 -3.11 20.22
N PHE A 127 -3.34 -2.34 20.96
CA PHE A 127 -1.94 -2.69 21.22
C PHE A 127 -1.84 -3.70 22.37
N ALA A 128 -1.14 -4.81 22.11
CA ALA A 128 -0.92 -5.86 23.12
C ALA A 128 0.02 -5.42 24.26
N ASN A 129 0.85 -4.39 24.07
CA ASN A 129 1.72 -3.86 25.10
C ASN A 129 2.12 -2.40 24.84
N LYS A 130 2.45 -1.69 25.93
CA LYS A 130 2.84 -0.27 25.91
C LYS A 130 4.09 -0.02 25.07
N VAL A 131 5.09 -0.90 25.09
CA VAL A 131 6.37 -0.66 24.39
C VAL A 131 6.14 -0.57 22.89
N SER A 132 5.35 -1.49 22.33
CA SER A 132 4.96 -1.48 20.92
C SER A 132 4.13 -0.24 20.56
N PHE A 133 3.21 0.17 21.43
CA PHE A 133 2.42 1.39 21.23
C PHE A 133 3.30 2.64 21.17
N TYR A 134 4.13 2.88 22.19
CA TYR A 134 4.98 4.09 22.24
C TYR A 134 5.95 4.15 21.05
N LYS A 135 6.53 3.01 20.65
CA LYS A 135 7.39 2.94 19.45
C LYS A 135 6.61 3.28 18.17
N ALA A 136 5.43 2.69 17.99
CA ALA A 136 4.60 2.96 16.81
C ALA A 136 4.11 4.41 16.78
N PHE A 137 3.66 4.94 17.92
CA PHE A 137 3.18 6.32 18.06
C PHE A 137 4.30 7.31 17.73
N LYS A 138 5.49 7.14 18.32
CA LYS A 138 6.65 7.99 18.03
C LYS A 138 7.09 7.92 16.57
N ARG A 139 7.08 6.72 15.98
CA ARG A 139 7.42 6.54 14.55
C ARG A 139 6.44 7.29 13.63
N VAL A 140 5.15 7.30 13.95
CA VAL A 140 4.10 7.91 13.12
C VAL A 140 3.99 9.42 13.36
N THR A 141 4.20 9.89 14.59
CA THR A 141 3.91 11.28 14.99
C THR A 141 5.16 12.12 15.28
N GLY A 142 6.33 11.51 15.39
CA GLY A 142 7.58 12.15 15.80
C GLY A 142 7.72 12.35 17.32
N THR A 143 6.65 12.18 18.10
CA THR A 143 6.64 12.46 19.54
C THR A 143 6.04 11.31 20.36
N SER A 144 6.23 11.33 21.68
CA SER A 144 5.58 10.34 22.56
C SER A 144 4.08 10.64 22.70
N PRO A 145 3.23 9.63 22.97
CA PRO A 145 1.79 9.86 23.16
C PRO A 145 1.48 10.79 24.35
N THR A 146 2.28 10.73 25.43
CA THR A 146 2.17 11.62 26.58
C THR A 146 2.48 13.07 26.20
N GLU A 147 3.57 13.26 25.46
CA GLU A 147 3.98 14.58 24.99
C GLU A 147 2.97 15.15 23.98
N PHE A 148 2.46 14.32 23.07
CA PHE A 148 1.41 14.68 22.13
C PHE A 148 0.16 15.21 22.85
N ARG A 149 -0.32 14.48 23.87
CA ARG A 149 -1.48 14.91 24.68
C ARG A 149 -1.21 16.25 25.37
N ARG A 150 -0.02 16.43 25.93
CA ARG A 150 0.37 17.69 26.60
C ARG A 150 0.34 18.88 25.63
N GLN A 151 0.90 18.72 24.44
CA GLN A 151 0.98 19.77 23.43
C GLN A 151 -0.42 20.23 22.99
N VAL A 152 -1.35 19.30 22.78
CA VAL A 152 -2.72 19.64 22.37
C VAL A 152 -3.45 20.41 23.47
N LYS A 153 -3.30 19.98 24.73
CA LYS A 153 -3.91 20.67 25.88
C LYS A 153 -3.32 22.05 26.18
N GLN A 154 -2.10 22.34 25.73
CA GLN A 154 -1.47 23.66 25.89
C GLN A 154 -1.83 24.62 24.74
N ALA A 155 -2.30 24.08 23.61
CA ALA A 155 -2.69 24.85 22.43
C ALA A 155 -4.20 25.18 22.38
N THR A 156 -4.99 24.64 23.32
CA THR A 156 -6.43 24.83 23.47
C THR A 156 -6.69 25.66 24.72
#